data_AF-A0A2P4XY92-F1
#
_entry.id   AF-A0A2P4XY92-F1
#
_cell.length_a   1.000
_cell.length_b   1.000
_cell.length_c   1.000
_cell.angle_alpha   90.00
_cell.angle_beta   90.00
_cell.angle_gamma   90.00
#
_symmetry.space_group_name_H-M   'P 1'
#
loop_
_entity.id
_entity.type
_entity.pdbx_description
1 polymer ?
#
loop_
_entity_poly.entity_id
_entity_poly.type
_entity_poly.pdbx_seq_one_letter_code
_entity_poly.pdbx_strand_id
1 'polypeptide(L)'
;MAKKTEDYHGMFDSNYFERWMENLLRILSSREIEHAVIVLDNAKYHKRLPKGTPTGSTKESEMQAKCEEYDIAYKPTELKAALWSRLEPYIQQHVKPVVVTMAETKGHKVLFTPPHHSDLQPIETVWVVLKIGRQYTADTTFQQVLQRLEASFCNLTSAFVAGCIRKTNKQLDTLYRQLHQIEENEDSSDDSGSDSKSGTDSNIEN
;
A
#
# COMPACT_ATOMS: atom_id res chain seq x y z
N MET A 1 -31.96 -20.78 -18.24
CA MET A 1 -30.50 -20.68 -18.46
C MET A 1 -29.91 -19.88 -17.31
N ALA A 2 -29.02 -20.47 -16.52
CA ALA A 2 -28.40 -19.78 -15.40
C ALA A 2 -27.46 -18.68 -15.93
N LYS A 3 -27.70 -17.43 -15.51
CA LYS A 3 -26.84 -16.30 -15.80
C LYS A 3 -25.51 -16.58 -15.10
N LYS A 4 -24.48 -16.91 -15.88
CA LYS A 4 -23.12 -17.06 -15.36
C LYS A 4 -22.75 -15.71 -14.76
N THR A 5 -22.65 -15.63 -13.44
CA THR A 5 -22.12 -14.45 -12.77
C THR A 5 -20.67 -14.34 -13.21
N GLU A 6 -20.38 -13.41 -14.12
CA GLU A 6 -19.01 -13.09 -14.47
C GLU A 6 -18.28 -12.70 -13.20
N ASP A 7 -17.20 -13.42 -12.92
CA ASP A 7 -16.36 -13.20 -11.76
C ASP A 7 -15.69 -11.83 -11.89
N TYR A 8 -16.29 -10.83 -11.24
CA TYR A 8 -15.82 -9.44 -11.26
C TYR A 8 -14.38 -9.32 -10.76
N HIS A 9 -13.91 -10.25 -9.92
CA HIS A 9 -12.55 -10.24 -9.39
C HIS A 9 -11.49 -10.55 -10.46
N GLY A 10 -11.86 -11.20 -11.57
CA GLY A 10 -10.96 -11.45 -12.69
C GLY A 10 -10.73 -10.24 -13.62
N MET A 11 -11.55 -9.19 -13.53
CA MET A 11 -11.45 -8.02 -14.41
C MET A 11 -10.52 -6.92 -13.87
N PHE A 12 -10.30 -6.87 -12.56
CA PHE A 12 -9.42 -5.90 -11.89
C PHE A 12 -8.03 -6.51 -11.65
N ASP A 13 -7.26 -6.64 -12.72
CA ASP A 13 -5.86 -7.08 -12.66
C ASP A 13 -4.88 -5.90 -12.76
N SER A 14 -3.59 -6.19 -12.62
CA SER A 14 -2.54 -5.16 -12.70
C SER A 14 -2.45 -4.51 -14.08
N ASN A 15 -2.73 -5.26 -15.15
CA ASN A 15 -2.66 -4.70 -16.51
C ASN A 15 -3.78 -3.68 -16.71
N TYR A 16 -4.98 -3.97 -16.20
CA TYR A 16 -6.10 -3.05 -16.18
C TYR A 16 -5.75 -1.78 -15.39
N PHE A 17 -5.21 -1.96 -14.17
CA PHE A 17 -4.85 -0.82 -13.33
C PHE A 17 -3.75 0.05 -13.96
N GLU A 18 -2.76 -0.55 -14.62
CA GLU A 18 -1.70 0.21 -15.31
C GLU A 18 -2.24 1.02 -16.49
N ARG A 19 -3.16 0.46 -17.29
CA ARG A 19 -3.84 1.24 -18.34
C ARG A 19 -4.65 2.40 -17.75
N TRP A 20 -5.30 2.17 -16.61
CA TRP A 20 -6.01 3.23 -15.89
C TRP A 20 -5.03 4.31 -15.39
N MET A 21 -3.88 3.91 -14.84
CA MET A 21 -2.84 4.82 -14.37
C MET A 21 -2.25 5.64 -15.51
N GLU A 22 -1.98 5.03 -16.67
CA GLU A 22 -1.54 5.75 -17.87
C GLU A 22 -2.56 6.82 -18.29
N ASN A 23 -3.84 6.48 -18.31
CA ASN A 23 -4.89 7.43 -18.62
C ASN A 23 -5.00 8.56 -17.58
N LEU A 24 -4.87 8.26 -16.28
CA LEU A 24 -4.81 9.27 -15.23
C LEU A 24 -3.66 10.24 -15.47
N LEU A 25 -2.44 9.73 -15.72
CA LEU A 25 -1.25 10.55 -15.96
C LEU A 25 -1.40 11.43 -17.21
N ARG A 26 -2.02 10.90 -18.28
CA ARG A 26 -2.37 11.68 -19.47
C ARG A 26 -3.35 12.82 -19.14
N ILE A 27 -4.35 12.56 -18.30
CA ILE A 27 -5.31 13.58 -17.86
C ILE A 27 -4.61 14.66 -17.03
N LEU A 28 -3.75 14.30 -16.07
CA LEU A 28 -2.98 15.25 -15.27
C LEU A 28 -2.15 16.16 -16.16
N SER A 29 -1.42 15.60 -17.13
CA SER A 29 -0.66 16.36 -18.12
C SER A 29 -1.53 17.29 -18.96
N SER A 30 -2.68 16.81 -19.46
CA SER A 30 -3.61 17.65 -20.25
C SER A 30 -4.23 18.80 -19.46
N ARG A 31 -4.14 18.76 -18.13
CA ARG A 31 -4.64 19.77 -17.21
C ARG A 31 -3.51 20.61 -16.59
N GLU A 32 -2.27 20.44 -17.06
CA GLU A 32 -1.09 21.14 -16.54
C GLU A 32 -0.89 20.95 -15.02
N ILE A 33 -1.29 19.79 -14.51
CA ILE A 33 -1.06 19.42 -13.11
C ILE A 33 0.31 18.75 -13.01
N GLU A 34 1.22 19.38 -12.27
CA GLU A 34 2.55 18.85 -11.97
C GLU A 34 2.66 18.45 -10.49
N HIS A 35 3.66 17.62 -10.15
CA HIS A 35 3.98 17.27 -8.76
C HIS A 35 2.83 16.68 -7.92
N ALA A 36 1.79 16.14 -8.58
CA ALA A 36 0.70 15.46 -7.92
C ALA A 36 1.18 14.29 -7.04
N VAL A 37 0.54 14.14 -5.88
CA VAL A 37 0.70 13.00 -4.99
C VAL A 37 -0.50 12.08 -5.18
N ILE A 38 -0.24 10.86 -5.64
CA ILE A 38 -1.24 9.82 -5.92
C ILE A 38 -1.20 8.83 -4.76
N VAL A 39 -2.29 8.74 -4.00
CA VAL A 39 -2.39 7.89 -2.83
C VAL A 39 -3.20 6.63 -3.16
N LEU A 40 -2.61 5.45 -2.96
CA LEU A 40 -3.20 4.14 -3.27
C LEU A 40 -3.31 3.25 -2.00
N ASP A 41 -4.23 2.30 -2.00
CA ASP A 41 -4.26 1.25 -0.97
C ASP A 41 -3.19 0.17 -1.26
N ASN A 42 -3.19 -0.88 -0.42
CA ASN A 42 -2.28 -2.01 -0.52
C ASN A 42 -2.79 -3.15 -1.41
N ALA A 43 -3.77 -2.92 -2.29
CA ALA A 43 -4.25 -3.97 -3.19
C ALA A 43 -3.10 -4.55 -4.03
N LYS A 44 -3.05 -5.88 -4.15
CA LYS A 44 -1.94 -6.58 -4.81
C LYS A 44 -1.67 -6.06 -6.22
N TYR A 45 -2.72 -5.70 -6.96
CA TYR A 45 -2.59 -5.21 -8.32
C TYR A 45 -2.00 -3.79 -8.43
N HIS A 46 -2.05 -2.97 -7.37
CA HIS A 46 -1.33 -1.68 -7.30
C HIS A 46 0.18 -1.85 -7.07
N LYS A 47 0.59 -3.01 -6.54
CA LYS A 47 1.97 -3.29 -6.13
C LYS A 47 2.70 -4.25 -7.06
N ARG A 48 2.21 -4.43 -8.30
CA ARG A 48 2.88 -5.30 -9.26
C ARG A 48 4.30 -4.80 -9.54
N LEU A 49 5.27 -5.68 -9.33
CA LEU A 49 6.67 -5.43 -9.65
C LEU A 49 6.94 -5.63 -11.15
N PRO A 50 8.02 -5.05 -11.69
CA PRO A 50 8.40 -5.21 -13.09
C PRO A 50 8.50 -6.68 -13.51
N LYS A 51 8.17 -6.96 -14.78
CA LYS A 51 8.27 -8.31 -15.33
C LYS A 51 9.70 -8.83 -15.19
N GLY A 52 9.84 -10.07 -14.72
CA GLY A 52 11.16 -10.68 -14.48
C GLY A 52 11.69 -10.47 -13.06
N THR A 53 11.03 -9.67 -12.22
CA THR A 53 11.33 -9.64 -10.79
C THR A 53 11.06 -11.02 -10.20
N PRO A 54 12.02 -11.63 -9.49
CA PRO A 54 11.85 -12.99 -8.98
C PRO A 54 10.84 -12.99 -7.81
N THR A 55 10.18 -14.13 -7.62
CA THR A 55 9.25 -14.40 -6.53
C THR A 55 9.67 -15.69 -5.81
N GLY A 56 9.06 -16.01 -4.66
CA GLY A 56 9.34 -17.28 -3.97
C GLY A 56 9.09 -18.53 -4.83
N SER A 57 8.32 -18.44 -5.92
CA SER A 57 8.10 -19.54 -6.86
C SER A 57 9.12 -19.60 -8.02
N THR A 58 9.92 -18.55 -8.24
CA THR A 58 10.97 -18.50 -9.28
C THR A 58 11.95 -19.68 -9.19
N LYS A 59 12.46 -20.15 -10.32
CA LYS A 59 13.41 -21.28 -10.35
C LYS A 59 14.75 -20.88 -9.75
N GLU A 60 15.46 -21.86 -9.19
CA GLU A 60 16.77 -21.63 -8.57
C GLU A 60 17.77 -20.96 -9.53
N SER A 61 17.89 -21.47 -10.76
CA SER A 61 18.77 -20.90 -11.79
C SER A 61 18.44 -19.44 -12.12
N GLU A 62 17.17 -19.07 -12.09
CA GLU A 62 16.71 -17.69 -12.34
C GLU A 62 16.98 -16.80 -11.12
N MET A 63 16.86 -17.33 -9.90
CA MET A 63 17.26 -16.61 -8.68
C MET A 63 18.77 -16.34 -8.66
N GLN A 64 19.58 -17.32 -9.05
CA GLN A 64 21.03 -17.16 -9.17
C GLN A 64 21.39 -16.05 -10.18
N ALA A 65 20.79 -16.08 -11.38
CA ALA A 65 20.98 -15.02 -12.37
C ALA A 65 20.54 -13.63 -11.84
N LYS A 66 19.48 -13.58 -11.03
CA LYS A 66 19.06 -12.32 -10.37
C LYS A 66 19.98 -11.87 -9.25
N CYS A 67 20.58 -12.79 -8.52
CA CYS A 67 21.64 -12.45 -7.56
C CYS A 67 22.84 -11.84 -8.28
N GLU A 68 23.27 -12.40 -9.42
CA GLU A 68 24.34 -11.80 -10.24
C GLU A 68 23.95 -10.41 -10.78
N GLU A 69 22.72 -10.25 -11.30
CA GLU A 69 22.21 -8.97 -11.80
C GLU A 69 22.15 -7.87 -10.74
N TYR A 70 21.80 -8.23 -9.49
CA TYR A 70 21.68 -7.31 -8.37
C TYR A 70 22.96 -7.17 -7.53
N ASP A 71 24.05 -7.83 -7.93
CA ASP A 71 25.32 -7.89 -7.20
C ASP A 71 25.17 -8.42 -5.76
N ILE A 72 24.34 -9.46 -5.59
CA ILE A 72 24.10 -10.16 -4.33
C ILE A 72 24.95 -11.42 -4.27
N ALA A 73 25.86 -11.49 -3.29
CA ALA A 73 26.69 -12.67 -3.08
C ALA A 73 25.87 -13.92 -2.73
N TYR A 74 26.14 -15.03 -3.42
CA TYR A 74 25.56 -16.34 -3.15
C TYR A 74 26.57 -17.46 -3.45
N LYS A 75 26.29 -18.68 -2.99
CA LYS A 75 27.06 -19.87 -3.37
C LYS A 75 26.26 -20.71 -4.37
N PRO A 76 26.89 -21.28 -5.42
CA PRO A 76 26.18 -22.10 -6.40
C PRO A 76 25.46 -23.33 -5.85
N THR A 77 25.85 -23.81 -4.66
CA THR A 77 25.24 -24.97 -3.98
C THR A 77 24.16 -24.60 -2.96
N GLU A 78 23.82 -23.31 -2.84
CA GLU A 78 22.79 -22.87 -1.90
C GLU A 78 21.40 -23.29 -2.35
N LEU A 79 20.59 -23.73 -1.39
CA LEU A 79 19.20 -24.06 -1.62
C LEU A 79 18.42 -22.82 -2.05
N LYS A 80 17.42 -23.00 -2.91
CA LYS A 80 16.47 -21.97 -3.34
C LYS A 80 15.95 -21.08 -2.20
N ALA A 81 15.65 -21.65 -1.03
CA ALA A 81 15.17 -20.88 0.12
C ALA A 81 16.20 -19.85 0.65
N ALA A 82 17.49 -20.18 0.62
CA ALA A 82 18.57 -19.29 1.04
C ALA A 82 18.84 -18.18 0.00
N LEU A 83 18.64 -18.46 -1.29
CA LEU A 83 18.66 -17.42 -2.32
C LEU A 83 17.50 -16.45 -2.12
N TRP A 84 16.29 -16.99 -1.91
CA TRP A 84 15.10 -16.16 -1.72
C TRP A 84 15.19 -15.28 -0.47
N SER A 85 15.72 -15.78 0.65
CA SER A 85 15.86 -14.99 1.88
C SER A 85 16.78 -13.78 1.74
N ARG A 86 17.67 -13.76 0.73
CA ARG A 86 18.52 -12.61 0.38
C ARG A 86 17.87 -11.71 -0.68
N LEU A 87 17.25 -12.31 -1.69
CA LEU A 87 16.58 -11.58 -2.77
C LEU A 87 15.36 -10.80 -2.27
N GLU A 88 14.55 -11.39 -1.39
CA GLU A 88 13.29 -10.79 -0.97
C GLU A 88 13.46 -9.42 -0.30
N PRO A 89 14.33 -9.24 0.72
CA PRO A 89 14.57 -7.93 1.32
C PRO A 89 15.12 -6.92 0.31
N TYR A 90 16.05 -7.33 -0.54
CA TYR A 90 16.61 -6.47 -1.59
C TYR A 90 15.51 -5.98 -2.53
N ILE A 91 14.64 -6.87 -2.99
CA ILE A 91 13.54 -6.52 -3.89
C ILE A 91 12.57 -5.57 -3.21
N GLN A 92 12.21 -5.82 -1.95
CA GLN A 92 11.32 -4.95 -1.20
C GLN A 92 11.88 -3.54 -1.03
N GLN A 93 13.21 -3.40 -0.91
CA GLN A 93 13.87 -2.11 -0.70
C GLN A 93 14.20 -1.37 -2.01
N HIS A 94 14.56 -2.09 -3.07
CA HIS A 94 15.16 -1.49 -4.27
C HIS A 94 14.26 -1.56 -5.52
N VAL A 95 13.31 -2.51 -5.58
CA VAL A 95 12.47 -2.69 -6.76
C VAL A 95 11.11 -2.05 -6.54
N LYS A 96 10.84 -0.96 -7.27
CA LYS A 96 9.59 -0.23 -7.18
C LYS A 96 8.47 -0.92 -7.97
N PRO A 97 7.20 -0.86 -7.51
CA PRO A 97 6.07 -1.23 -8.34
C PRO A 97 6.00 -0.43 -9.64
N VAL A 98 5.49 -1.06 -10.70
CA VAL A 98 5.43 -0.47 -12.06
C VAL A 98 4.76 0.91 -12.04
N VAL A 99 3.62 1.04 -11.35
CA VAL A 99 2.86 2.29 -11.28
C VAL A 99 3.59 3.43 -10.56
N VAL A 100 4.51 3.10 -9.64
CA VAL A 100 5.36 4.11 -8.98
C VAL A 100 6.32 4.69 -10.01
N THR A 101 7.02 3.85 -10.77
CA THR A 101 7.92 4.29 -11.84
C THR A 101 7.18 5.07 -12.93
N MET A 102 5.96 4.65 -13.30
CA MET A 102 5.12 5.38 -14.24
C MET A 102 4.83 6.83 -13.77
N ALA A 103 4.48 7.00 -12.50
CA ALA A 103 4.20 8.31 -11.93
C ALA A 103 5.46 9.17 -11.81
N GLU A 104 6.56 8.61 -11.31
CA GLU A 104 7.85 9.31 -11.13
C GLU A 104 8.41 9.82 -12.47
N THR A 105 8.29 9.02 -13.54
CA THR A 105 8.71 9.41 -14.90
C THR A 105 7.94 10.63 -15.43
N LYS A 106 6.75 10.90 -14.86
CA LYS A 106 5.92 12.07 -15.18
C LYS A 106 6.00 13.18 -14.13
N GLY A 107 6.94 13.09 -13.18
CA GLY A 107 7.13 14.10 -12.13
C GLY A 107 6.13 14.02 -10.98
N HIS A 108 5.42 12.90 -10.83
CA HIS A 108 4.44 12.67 -9.76
C HIS A 108 4.97 11.67 -8.72
N LYS A 109 4.36 11.65 -7.54
CA LYS A 109 4.70 10.72 -6.46
C LYS A 109 3.55 9.77 -6.18
N VAL A 110 3.84 8.48 -5.99
CA VAL A 110 2.88 7.51 -5.45
C VAL A 110 3.19 7.26 -3.97
N LEU A 111 2.15 7.30 -3.14
CA LEU A 111 2.19 6.89 -1.74
C LEU A 111 1.19 5.77 -1.51
N PHE A 112 1.56 4.82 -0.65
CA PHE A 112 0.65 3.77 -0.20
C PHE A 112 0.16 4.11 1.22
N THR A 113 -1.12 3.94 1.48
CA THR A 113 -1.62 4.04 2.86
C THR A 113 -1.08 2.89 3.71
N PRO A 114 -1.01 3.04 5.03
CA PRO A 114 -0.74 1.92 5.93
C PRO A 114 -1.76 0.77 5.73
N PRO A 115 -1.34 -0.51 5.82
CA PRO A 115 -2.25 -1.64 5.74
C PRO A 115 -3.37 -1.53 6.77
N HIS A 116 -4.59 -1.96 6.43
CA HIS A 116 -5.77 -1.96 7.31
C HIS A 116 -6.28 -0.58 7.77
N HIS A 117 -5.77 0.51 7.20
CA HIS A 117 -6.24 1.88 7.49
C HIS A 117 -7.01 2.50 6.31
N SER A 118 -8.18 1.94 6.01
CA SER A 118 -9.06 2.47 4.94
C SER A 118 -9.66 3.83 5.30
N ASP A 119 -9.72 4.18 6.59
CA ASP A 119 -10.11 5.50 7.09
C ASP A 119 -9.12 6.60 6.68
N LEU A 120 -7.87 6.22 6.37
CA LEU A 120 -6.86 7.10 5.80
C LEU A 120 -6.98 7.28 4.28
N GLN A 121 -8.06 6.78 3.66
CA GLN A 121 -8.33 6.95 2.24
C GLN A 121 -9.54 7.87 2.03
N PRO A 122 -9.35 9.12 1.54
CA PRO A 122 -10.44 10.06 1.36
C PRO A 122 -11.55 9.54 0.42
N ILE A 123 -11.18 8.65 -0.52
CA ILE A 123 -12.11 8.02 -1.46
C ILE A 123 -13.21 7.22 -0.76
N GLU A 124 -12.95 6.64 0.42
CA GLU A 124 -13.97 5.92 1.20
C GLU A 124 -15.08 6.86 1.67
N THR A 125 -14.71 8.07 2.11
CA THR A 125 -15.70 9.08 2.53
C THR A 125 -16.46 9.64 1.34
N VAL A 126 -15.78 9.85 0.20
CA VAL A 126 -16.45 10.23 -1.05
C VAL A 126 -17.42 9.12 -1.50
N TRP A 127 -17.01 7.86 -1.39
CA TRP A 127 -17.86 6.73 -1.74
C TRP A 127 -19.10 6.62 -0.87
N VAL A 128 -19.05 6.97 0.42
CA VAL A 128 -20.25 6.98 1.28
C VAL A 128 -21.33 7.90 0.71
N VAL A 129 -20.95 9.05 0.15
CA VAL A 129 -21.89 10.01 -0.45
C VAL A 129 -22.33 9.57 -1.85
N LEU A 130 -21.41 9.00 -2.63
CA LEU A 130 -21.73 8.51 -3.96
C LEU A 130 -22.51 7.19 -3.95
N LYS A 131 -22.41 6.38 -2.87
CA LYS A 131 -23.12 5.11 -2.74
C LYS A 131 -24.61 5.36 -2.55
N ILE A 132 -25.36 5.05 -3.59
CA ILE A 132 -26.82 5.18 -3.68
C ILE A 132 -27.48 3.91 -3.13
N GLY A 133 -26.83 3.27 -2.16
CA GLY A 133 -27.14 1.94 -1.65
C GLY A 133 -28.54 1.79 -1.09
N ARG A 134 -29.14 2.91 -0.71
CA ARG A 134 -30.49 2.98 -0.15
C ARG A 134 -31.60 2.96 -1.20
N GLN A 135 -31.26 2.97 -2.50
CA GLN A 135 -32.24 3.00 -3.60
C GLN A 135 -32.28 1.68 -4.40
N TYR A 136 -31.64 0.61 -3.90
CA TYR A 136 -31.68 -0.69 -4.55
C TYR A 136 -33.00 -1.41 -4.22
N THR A 137 -33.79 -1.68 -5.26
CA THR A 137 -34.84 -2.69 -5.27
C THR A 137 -34.37 -3.90 -6.06
N ALA A 138 -35.05 -5.04 -5.91
CA ALA A 138 -34.72 -6.29 -6.63
C ALA A 138 -34.66 -6.11 -8.16
N ASP A 139 -35.37 -5.12 -8.70
CA ASP A 139 -35.47 -4.85 -10.13
C ASP A 139 -34.43 -3.83 -10.64
N THR A 140 -33.49 -3.40 -9.80
CA THR A 140 -32.50 -2.38 -10.20
C THR A 140 -31.56 -2.92 -11.27
N THR A 141 -31.50 -2.23 -12.40
CA THR A 141 -30.62 -2.57 -13.53
C THR A 141 -29.27 -1.85 -13.45
N PHE A 142 -28.23 -2.40 -14.08
CA PHE A 142 -26.92 -1.73 -14.19
C PHE A 142 -27.00 -0.33 -14.81
N GLN A 143 -27.87 -0.12 -15.81
CA GLN A 143 -28.06 1.18 -16.43
C GLN A 143 -28.61 2.21 -15.44
N GLN A 144 -29.57 1.80 -14.58
CA GLN A 144 -30.08 2.67 -13.51
C GLN A 144 -28.99 2.97 -12.47
N VAL A 145 -28.15 1.98 -12.12
CA VAL A 145 -27.00 2.24 -11.23
C VAL A 145 -26.05 3.27 -11.83
N LEU A 146 -25.72 3.14 -13.12
CA LEU A 146 -24.85 4.08 -13.83
C LEU A 146 -25.45 5.50 -13.85
N GLN A 147 -26.72 5.65 -14.26
CA GLN A 147 -27.39 6.96 -14.29
C GLN A 147 -27.42 7.64 -12.92
N ARG A 148 -27.72 6.87 -11.87
CA ARG A 148 -27.74 7.42 -10.51
C ARG A 148 -26.33 7.82 -10.08
N LEU A 149 -25.32 7.01 -10.38
CA LEU A 149 -23.92 7.32 -10.08
C LEU A 149 -23.47 8.61 -10.77
N GLU A 150 -23.77 8.77 -12.06
CA GLU A 150 -23.48 10.00 -12.83
C GLU A 150 -24.17 11.22 -12.20
N ALA A 151 -25.45 11.10 -11.81
CA ALA A 151 -26.16 12.16 -11.11
C ALA A 151 -25.52 12.52 -9.75
N SER A 152 -25.04 11.52 -8.99
CA SER A 152 -24.32 11.77 -7.74
C SER A 152 -22.98 12.47 -7.97
N PHE A 153 -22.25 12.15 -9.05
CA PHE A 153 -21.03 12.87 -9.41
C PHE A 153 -21.30 14.36 -9.73
N CYS A 154 -22.43 14.69 -10.36
CA CYS A 154 -22.80 16.09 -10.60
C CYS A 154 -23.00 16.89 -9.31
N ASN A 155 -23.36 16.23 -8.20
CA ASN A 155 -23.52 16.86 -6.89
C ASN A 155 -22.23 16.92 -6.08
N LEU A 156 -21.14 16.30 -6.56
CA LEU A 156 -19.86 16.27 -5.87
C LEU A 156 -19.11 17.58 -6.09
N THR A 157 -19.00 18.40 -5.04
CA THR A 157 -18.29 19.68 -5.12
C THR A 157 -16.82 19.55 -4.76
N SER A 158 -15.97 20.43 -5.30
CA SER A 158 -14.56 20.52 -4.92
C SER A 158 -14.38 20.79 -3.42
N ALA A 159 -15.25 21.61 -2.82
CA ALA A 159 -15.27 21.90 -1.39
C ALA A 159 -15.52 20.64 -0.54
N PHE A 160 -16.41 19.76 -0.99
CA PHE A 160 -16.69 18.49 -0.33
C PHE A 160 -15.46 17.56 -0.39
N VAL A 161 -14.87 17.37 -1.58
CA VAL A 161 -13.66 16.54 -1.75
C VAL A 161 -12.50 17.07 -0.91
N ALA A 162 -12.29 18.39 -0.91
CA ALA A 162 -11.28 19.02 -0.05
C ALA A 162 -11.57 18.79 1.44
N GLY A 163 -12.84 18.78 1.84
CA GLY A 163 -13.28 18.43 3.20
C GLY A 163 -12.92 16.99 3.58
N CYS A 164 -13.14 16.03 2.69
CA CYS A 164 -12.74 14.64 2.89
C CYS A 164 -11.22 14.51 3.09
N ILE A 165 -10.42 15.17 2.23
CA ILE A 165 -8.96 15.18 2.33
C ILE A 165 -8.51 15.78 3.67
N ARG A 166 -9.06 16.94 4.08
CA ARG A 166 -8.72 17.56 5.38
C ARG A 166 -9.06 16.65 6.56
N LYS A 167 -10.20 15.96 6.52
CA LYS A 167 -10.60 15.01 7.57
C LYS A 167 -9.58 13.87 7.68
N THR A 168 -9.20 13.27 6.55
CA THR A 168 -8.19 12.22 6.49
C THR A 168 -6.83 12.70 7.01
N ASN A 169 -6.37 13.89 6.61
CA ASN A 169 -5.11 14.44 7.10
C ASN A 169 -5.14 14.66 8.63
N LYS A 170 -6.25 15.15 9.18
CA LYS A 170 -6.41 15.29 10.64
C LYS A 170 -6.33 13.94 11.37
N GLN A 171 -6.87 12.87 10.78
CA GLN A 171 -6.74 11.52 11.34
C GLN A 171 -5.29 11.05 11.30
N LEU A 172 -4.60 11.27 10.17
CA LEU A 172 -3.17 10.96 10.03
C LEU A 172 -2.31 11.72 11.07
N ASP A 173 -2.53 13.03 11.25
CA ASP A 173 -1.82 13.84 12.25
C ASP A 173 -2.08 13.37 13.69
N THR A 174 -3.25 12.77 13.95
CA THR A 174 -3.59 12.22 15.25
C THR A 174 -2.82 10.93 15.51
N LEU A 175 -2.80 10.03 14.52
CA LEU A 175 -2.03 8.78 14.60
C LEU A 175 -0.53 9.06 14.75
N TYR A 176 0.01 9.99 13.97
CA TYR A 176 1.41 10.38 14.05
C TYR A 176 1.79 10.87 15.45
N ARG A 177 0.98 11.73 16.07
CA ARG A 177 1.21 12.20 17.44
C ARG A 177 1.14 11.08 18.48
N GLN A 178 0.24 10.11 18.28
CA GLN A 178 0.13 8.96 19.19
C GLN A 178 1.35 8.05 19.11
N LEU A 179 1.88 7.79 17.90
CA LEU A 179 3.08 6.99 17.72
C LEU A 179 4.30 7.66 18.36
N HIS A 180 4.49 8.97 18.15
CA HIS A 180 5.57 9.73 18.79
C HIS A 180 5.50 9.66 20.32
N GLN A 181 4.31 9.76 20.91
CA GLN A 181 4.15 9.63 22.36
C GLN A 181 4.48 8.23 22.88
N ILE A 182 4.22 7.17 22.10
CA ILE A 182 4.55 5.80 22.51
C ILE A 182 6.06 5.63 22.53
N GLU A 183 6.77 6.07 21.47
CA GLU A 183 8.22 6.00 21.37
C GLU A 183 8.91 6.76 22.51
N GLU A 184 8.47 7.99 22.82
CA GLU A 184 9.03 8.78 23.93
C GLU A 184 8.81 8.13 25.31
N ASN A 185 7.68 7.43 25.50
CA ASN A 185 7.37 6.77 26.78
C ASN A 185 8.16 5.46 26.94
N GLU A 186 8.39 4.70 25.86
CA GLU A 186 9.21 3.49 25.87
C GLU A 186 10.68 3.81 26.19
N ASP A 187 11.25 4.88 25.62
CA ASP A 187 12.63 5.31 25.92
C ASP A 187 12.81 5.81 27.37
N SER A 188 11.73 6.26 28.02
CA SER A 188 11.78 6.80 29.39
C SER A 188 11.65 5.75 30.50
N SER A 189 11.33 4.49 30.16
CA SER A 189 11.04 3.43 31.15
C SER A 189 12.18 2.45 31.42
N ASP A 190 13.35 2.63 30.80
CA ASP A 190 14.54 1.76 30.96
C ASP A 190 15.57 2.24 32.01
N ASP A 191 15.33 3.36 32.72
CA ASP A 191 16.23 3.88 33.76
C ASP A 191 15.62 3.80 35.17
N SER A 192 15.39 2.59 35.69
CA SER A 192 15.16 2.34 37.11
C SER A 192 15.38 0.86 37.45
N GLY A 193 16.65 0.44 37.52
CA GLY A 193 16.97 -0.94 37.83
C GLY A 193 18.40 -1.27 38.22
N SER A 194 19.20 -0.32 38.72
CA SER A 194 20.47 -0.65 39.37
C SER A 194 20.71 0.24 40.59
N ASP A 195 20.48 -0.31 41.78
CA ASP A 195 21.56 -0.30 42.78
C ASP A 195 21.38 -1.33 43.91
N SER A 196 22.25 -2.34 43.83
CA SER A 196 23.22 -2.71 44.87
C SER A 196 22.75 -2.88 46.33
N LYS A 197 22.81 -4.12 46.82
CA LYS A 197 23.45 -4.40 48.11
C LYS A 197 24.42 -5.58 48.03
N SER A 198 25.68 -5.20 47.94
CA SER A 198 26.85 -5.97 48.37
C SER A 198 26.69 -6.39 49.85
N GLY A 199 27.07 -7.62 50.14
CA GLY A 199 27.17 -8.19 51.47
C GLY A 199 27.98 -9.48 51.41
N THR A 200 29.27 -9.36 51.14
CA THR A 200 30.26 -10.38 51.47
C THR A 200 30.27 -10.62 52.98
N ASP A 201 30.08 -11.86 53.42
CA ASP A 201 30.98 -12.39 54.44
C ASP A 201 31.08 -13.93 54.37
N SER A 202 32.33 -14.37 54.43
CA SER A 202 32.84 -15.73 54.47
C SER A 202 32.76 -16.35 55.87
N ASN A 203 32.42 -17.66 55.98
CA ASN A 203 33.03 -18.67 56.88
C ASN A 203 32.23 -19.99 56.82
N ILE A 204 32.82 -21.12 56.38
CA ILE A 204 33.58 -22.15 57.12
C ILE A 204 32.68 -23.17 57.85
N GLU A 205 32.89 -24.46 57.49
CA GLU A 205 32.55 -25.73 58.18
C GLU A 205 31.08 -25.96 58.57
N ASN A 206 30.44 -27.11 58.33
CA ASN A 206 30.85 -28.51 58.24
C ASN A 206 29.78 -29.27 57.44
#